data_AF-A0A660A6E4-F1
#
_entry.id   AF-A0A660A6E4-F1
#
_cell.length_a   1.000
_cell.length_b   1.000
_cell.length_c   1.000
_cell.angle_alpha   90.00
_cell.angle_beta   90.00
_cell.angle_gamma   90.00
#
_symmetry.space_group_name_H-M   'P 1'
#
loop_
_entity.id
_entity.type
_entity.pdbx_description
1 polymer ?
#
loop_
_entity_poly.entity_id
_entity_poly.type
_entity_poly.pdbx_seq_one_letter_code
_entity_poly.pdbx_strand_id
1 'polypeptide(L)'
;MKQQSYQPLRFVYLLVALFAALLLIARPVMADEENDPWILGYKQGLTKGKEAGKAADWTDLTPPDQEPPSDIEEANKEGYKDGYRDGYNEGFGESYPLLIPVKFIWGIILHWWGKLI
;
A
#
# COMPACT_ATOMS: atom_id res chain seq x y z
N MET A 1 -39.20 17.88 20.47
CA MET A 1 -37.94 18.09 19.73
C MET A 1 -37.13 16.80 19.81
N LYS A 2 -36.82 16.17 18.67
CA LYS A 2 -36.14 14.85 18.63
C LYS A 2 -34.65 15.05 18.92
N GLN A 3 -34.15 14.38 19.96
CA GLN A 3 -32.73 14.37 20.31
C GLN A 3 -31.93 13.73 19.17
N GLN A 4 -31.02 14.50 18.58
CA GLN A 4 -30.00 14.00 17.67
C GLN A 4 -29.11 13.03 18.46
N SER A 5 -29.21 11.76 18.11
CA SER A 5 -28.27 10.71 18.54
C SER A 5 -26.91 11.04 17.95
N TYR A 6 -26.09 11.76 18.71
CA TYR A 6 -24.68 11.92 18.43
C TYR A 6 -24.01 10.57 18.68
N GLN A 7 -23.64 9.85 17.61
CA GLN A 7 -22.71 8.70 17.65
C GLN A 7 -21.25 9.06 17.25
N PRO A 8 -20.67 10.22 17.64
CA PRO A 8 -19.30 10.56 17.25
C PRO A 8 -18.28 9.57 17.84
N LEU A 9 -18.62 8.91 18.95
CA LEU A 9 -17.74 7.94 19.62
C LEU A 9 -17.35 6.79 18.67
N ARG A 10 -18.30 6.25 17.90
CA ARG A 10 -18.01 5.18 16.92
C ARG A 10 -17.12 5.66 15.77
N PHE A 11 -17.27 6.91 15.36
CA PHE A 11 -16.47 7.51 14.30
C PHE A 11 -15.02 7.74 14.75
N VAL A 12 -14.82 8.15 16.01
CA VAL A 12 -13.48 8.28 16.61
C VAL A 12 -12.78 6.93 16.68
N TYR A 13 -13.47 5.85 17.09
CA TYR A 13 -12.88 4.51 17.10
C TYR A 13 -12.49 4.02 15.70
N LEU A 14 -13.28 4.34 14.68
CA LEU A 14 -12.94 4.02 13.28
C LEU A 14 -11.70 4.78 12.81
N LEU A 15 -11.57 6.07 13.14
CA LEU A 15 -10.39 6.87 12.81
C LEU A 15 -9.14 6.37 13.54
N VAL A 16 -9.25 6.03 14.82
CA VAL A 16 -8.14 5.48 15.61
C VAL A 16 -7.73 4.10 15.10
N ALA A 17 -8.68 3.24 14.74
CA ALA A 17 -8.40 1.93 14.15
C ALA A 17 -7.74 2.05 12.77
N LEU A 18 -8.19 3.00 11.94
CA LEU A 18 -7.57 3.32 10.66
C LEU A 18 -6.11 3.78 10.85
N PHE A 19 -5.88 4.70 11.80
CA PHE A 19 -4.55 5.22 12.09
C PHE A 19 -3.61 4.13 12.65
N ALA A 20 -4.12 3.27 13.54
CA ALA A 20 -3.35 2.14 14.04
C ALA A 20 -3.00 1.13 12.94
N ALA A 21 -3.91 0.86 12.00
CA ALA A 21 -3.63 0.00 10.85
C ALA A 21 -2.57 0.62 9.92
N LEU A 22 -2.63 1.94 9.69
CA LEU A 22 -1.59 2.66 8.93
C LEU A 22 -0.23 2.58 9.62
N LEU A 23 -0.19 2.72 10.96
CA LEU A 23 1.04 2.57 11.74
C LEU A 23 1.57 1.12 11.75
N LEU A 24 0.69 0.11 11.64
CA LEU A 24 1.08 -1.30 11.57
C LEU A 24 1.68 -1.66 10.20
N ILE A 25 1.23 -1.00 9.13
CA ILE A 25 1.79 -1.12 7.78
C ILE A 25 3.09 -0.33 7.64
N ALA A 26 3.27 0.74 8.42
CA ALA A 26 4.54 1.43 8.56
C ALA A 26 5.56 0.55 9.27
N ARG A 27 6.08 -0.47 8.58
CA ARG A 27 7.18 -1.30 9.07
C ARG A 27 8.37 -0.39 9.42
N PRO A 28 9.07 -0.66 10.53
CA PRO A 28 10.28 0.08 10.85
C PRO A 28 11.28 -0.08 9.70
N VAL A 29 11.84 1.04 9.22
CA VAL A 29 12.98 1.05 8.32
C VAL A 29 14.13 0.39 9.07
N MET A 30 14.34 -0.91 8.86
CA MET A 30 15.52 -1.58 9.35
C MET A 30 16.69 -1.06 8.53
N ALA A 31 17.42 -0.12 9.12
CA ALA A 31 18.75 0.25 8.67
C ALA A 31 19.71 -0.78 9.27
N ASP A 32 19.95 -1.90 8.58
CA ASP A 32 21.23 -2.57 8.72
C ASP A 32 21.58 -3.40 7.48
N GLU A 33 22.89 -3.34 7.18
CA GLU A 33 23.68 -3.98 6.14
C GLU A 33 23.44 -3.57 4.67
N GLU A 34 24.15 -2.50 4.26
CA GLU A 34 24.23 -1.98 2.88
C GLU A 34 24.74 -2.99 1.83
N ASN A 35 25.24 -4.16 2.27
CA ASN A 35 25.79 -5.23 1.41
C ASN A 35 24.93 -6.49 1.33
N ASP A 36 23.73 -6.53 1.93
CA ASP A 36 22.83 -7.66 1.72
C ASP A 36 22.30 -7.63 0.26
N PRO A 37 22.51 -8.70 -0.53
CA PRO A 37 21.90 -8.89 -1.84
C PRO A 37 20.40 -8.52 -1.89
N TRP A 38 19.66 -8.88 -0.84
CA TRP A 38 18.24 -8.57 -0.71
C TRP A 38 17.99 -7.05 -0.60
N ILE A 39 18.77 -6.33 0.21
CA ILE A 39 18.64 -4.87 0.38
C ILE A 39 18.96 -4.14 -0.92
N LEU A 40 19.97 -4.59 -1.66
CA LEU A 40 20.32 -4.04 -2.97
C LEU A 40 19.19 -4.23 -3.99
N GLY A 41 18.66 -5.45 -4.06
CA GLY A 41 17.47 -5.75 -4.86
C GLY A 41 16.30 -4.87 -4.47
N TYR A 42 16.02 -4.75 -3.16
CA TYR A 42 14.92 -3.94 -2.62
C TYR A 42 15.01 -2.48 -3.04
N LYS A 43 16.17 -1.83 -2.91
CA LYS A 43 16.35 -0.43 -3.32
C LYS A 43 16.12 -0.21 -4.82
N GLN A 44 16.61 -1.14 -5.65
CA GLN A 44 16.40 -1.09 -7.10
C GLN A 44 14.92 -1.26 -7.45
N GLY A 45 14.27 -2.27 -6.84
CA GLY A 45 12.84 -2.52 -6.97
C GLY A 45 12.03 -1.31 -6.55
N LEU A 46 12.32 -0.73 -5.38
CA LEU A 46 11.63 0.44 -4.82
C LEU A 46 11.61 1.62 -5.79
N THR A 47 12.76 1.92 -6.39
CA THR A 47 12.86 3.04 -7.34
C THR A 47 12.03 2.77 -8.60
N LYS A 48 12.12 1.55 -9.16
CA LYS A 48 11.36 1.17 -10.35
C LYS A 48 9.87 1.05 -10.11
N GLY A 49 9.49 0.50 -8.97
CA GLY A 49 8.12 0.44 -8.50
C GLY A 49 7.53 1.84 -8.40
N LYS A 50 8.26 2.80 -7.79
CA LYS A 50 7.79 4.17 -7.64
C LYS A 50 7.58 4.89 -8.97
N GLU A 51 8.49 4.71 -9.93
CA GLU A 51 8.31 5.21 -11.30
C GLU A 51 7.04 4.61 -11.95
N ALA A 52 6.87 3.28 -11.85
CA ALA A 52 5.73 2.58 -12.42
C ALA A 52 4.40 3.00 -11.77
N GLY A 53 4.36 3.11 -10.44
CA GLY A 53 3.18 3.53 -9.70
C GLY A 53 2.76 4.97 -10.02
N LYS A 54 3.72 5.87 -10.31
CA LYS A 54 3.41 7.22 -10.79
C LYS A 54 2.85 7.25 -12.20
N ALA A 55 3.30 6.34 -13.05
CA ALA A 55 2.84 6.24 -14.43
C ALA A 55 1.54 5.42 -14.57
N ALA A 56 1.13 4.73 -13.51
CA ALA A 56 -0.05 3.88 -13.51
C ALA A 56 -1.35 4.68 -13.70
N ASP A 57 -2.28 4.09 -14.44
CA ASP A 57 -3.63 4.64 -14.53
C ASP A 57 -4.38 4.41 -13.21
N TRP A 58 -5.37 5.24 -12.91
CA TRP A 58 -6.15 5.15 -11.66
C TRP A 58 -6.90 3.82 -11.51
N THR A 59 -7.05 3.06 -12.59
CA THR A 59 -7.63 1.70 -12.61
C THR A 59 -6.66 0.62 -12.16
N ASP A 60 -5.35 0.85 -12.28
CA ASP A 60 -4.29 -0.14 -12.05
C ASP A 60 -3.83 -0.15 -10.59
N LEU A 61 -4.78 -0.47 -9.70
CA LEU A 61 -4.58 -0.39 -8.24
C LEU A 61 -3.70 -1.50 -7.67
N THR A 62 -3.42 -2.52 -8.46
CA THR A 62 -2.57 -3.63 -8.06
C THR A 62 -1.23 -3.46 -8.77
N PRO A 63 -0.10 -3.51 -8.05
CA PRO A 63 1.20 -3.60 -8.69
C PRO A 63 1.18 -4.77 -9.68
N PRO A 64 1.53 -4.57 -10.95
CA PRO A 64 1.66 -5.68 -11.88
C PRO A 64 2.74 -6.63 -11.35
N ASP A 65 2.52 -7.92 -11.50
CA ASP A 65 3.48 -8.94 -11.11
C ASP A 65 4.69 -8.82 -12.04
N GLN A 66 5.70 -8.06 -11.61
CA GLN A 66 6.91 -7.83 -12.39
C GLN A 66 7.91 -8.94 -12.13
N GLU A 67 8.31 -9.62 -13.21
CA GLU A 67 9.53 -10.39 -13.18
C GLU A 67 10.73 -9.44 -13.02
N PRO A 68 11.64 -9.71 -12.08
CA PRO A 68 12.87 -8.95 -11.98
C PRO A 68 13.63 -9.03 -13.31
N PRO A 69 14.27 -7.93 -13.77
CA PRO A 69 15.09 -7.93 -14.97
C PRO A 69 16.06 -9.13 -15.00
N SER A 70 16.31 -9.68 -16.19
CA SER A 70 17.25 -10.80 -16.39
C SER A 70 18.64 -10.55 -15.82
N ASP A 71 19.00 -9.26 -15.71
CA ASP A 71 20.32 -8.79 -15.32
C ASP A 71 20.45 -8.66 -13.79
N ILE A 72 19.38 -8.92 -13.04
CA ILE A 72 19.41 -8.96 -11.57
C ILE A 72 19.89 -10.34 -11.10
N GLU A 73 20.92 -10.32 -10.25
CA GLU A 73 21.43 -11.51 -9.58
C GLU A 73 20.31 -12.24 -8.84
N GLU A 74 20.35 -13.57 -8.83
CA GLU A 74 19.29 -14.38 -8.24
C GLU A 74 19.05 -14.08 -6.76
N ALA A 75 20.12 -13.77 -6.02
CA ALA A 75 20.08 -13.35 -4.62
C ALA A 75 19.35 -12.00 -4.40
N ASN A 76 19.28 -11.14 -5.43
CA ASN A 76 18.65 -9.83 -5.38
C ASN A 76 17.18 -9.86 -5.82
N LYS A 77 16.72 -10.95 -6.46
CA LYS A 77 15.38 -11.04 -7.08
C LYS A 77 14.24 -10.93 -6.08
N GLU A 78 14.39 -11.54 -4.91
CA GLU A 78 13.37 -11.52 -3.86
C GLU A 78 13.22 -10.11 -3.30
N GLY A 79 14.33 -9.47 -2.95
CA GLY A 79 14.36 -8.08 -2.51
C GLY A 79 13.78 -7.15 -3.57
N TYR A 80 14.14 -7.34 -4.85
CA TYR A 80 13.60 -6.55 -5.95
C TYR A 80 12.07 -6.63 -6.05
N LYS A 81 11.49 -7.82 -5.94
CA LYS A 81 10.03 -7.99 -6.00
C LYS A 81 9.33 -7.25 -4.86
N ASP A 82 9.84 -7.41 -3.64
CA ASP A 82 9.29 -6.72 -2.47
C ASP A 82 9.43 -5.20 -2.59
N GLY A 83 10.61 -4.72 -2.99
CA GLY A 83 10.87 -3.31 -3.24
C GLY A 83 9.97 -2.73 -4.33
N TYR A 84 9.81 -3.44 -5.44
CA TYR A 84 8.95 -3.00 -6.54
C TYR A 84 7.50 -2.86 -6.11
N ARG A 85 6.97 -3.82 -5.34
CA ARG A 85 5.61 -3.76 -4.83
C ARG A 85 5.40 -2.56 -3.91
N ASP A 86 6.32 -2.34 -2.98
CA ASP A 86 6.25 -1.24 -2.01
C ASP A 86 6.38 0.11 -2.73
N GLY A 87 7.36 0.23 -3.63
CA GLY A 87 7.58 1.43 -4.43
C GLY A 87 6.38 1.77 -5.31
N TYR A 88 5.73 0.76 -5.92
CA TYR A 88 4.53 0.96 -6.72
C TYR A 88 3.40 1.57 -5.90
N ASN A 89 3.14 1.02 -4.71
CA ASN A 89 2.09 1.54 -3.83
C ASN A 89 2.39 2.98 -3.38
N GLU A 90 3.67 3.29 -3.13
CA GLU A 90 4.11 4.64 -2.79
C GLU A 90 3.91 5.61 -3.97
N GLY A 91 4.37 5.27 -5.16
CA GLY A 91 4.24 6.11 -6.37
C GLY A 91 2.78 6.30 -6.82
N PHE A 92 1.98 5.24 -6.72
CA PHE A 92 0.54 5.29 -6.98
C PHE A 92 -0.18 6.15 -5.94
N GLY A 93 0.18 6.00 -4.66
CA GLY A 93 -0.35 6.81 -3.57
C GLY A 93 0.02 8.29 -3.69
N GLU A 94 1.22 8.63 -4.19
CA GLU A 94 1.59 10.02 -4.51
C GLU A 94 0.71 10.62 -5.61
N SER A 95 0.34 9.83 -6.62
CA SER A 95 -0.46 10.28 -7.77
C SER A 95 -1.96 10.33 -7.45
N TYR A 96 -2.42 9.38 -6.63
CA TYR A 96 -3.82 9.22 -6.26
C TYR A 96 -4.01 9.03 -4.74
N PRO A 97 -3.68 10.06 -3.93
CA PRO A 97 -3.64 9.96 -2.47
C PRO A 97 -4.99 9.61 -1.84
N LEU A 98 -6.09 9.88 -2.55
CA LEU A 98 -7.44 9.60 -2.07
C LEU A 98 -8.02 8.29 -2.62
N LEU A 99 -7.46 7.69 -3.68
CA LEU A 99 -8.07 6.50 -4.28
C LEU A 99 -7.90 5.24 -3.42
N ILE A 100 -6.74 5.06 -2.81
CA ILE A 100 -6.50 3.94 -1.89
C ILE A 100 -7.50 3.95 -0.72
N PRO A 101 -7.66 5.06 0.04
CA PRO A 101 -8.65 5.10 1.12
C PRO A 101 -10.10 5.03 0.63
N VAL A 102 -10.43 5.65 -0.53
CA VAL A 102 -11.80 5.59 -1.09
C VAL A 102 -12.18 4.16 -1.50
N LYS A 103 -11.29 3.41 -2.17
CA LYS A 103 -11.50 2.00 -2.53
C LYS A 103 -11.65 1.12 -1.31
N PHE A 104 -10.84 1.33 -0.27
CA PHE A 104 -10.95 0.59 0.98
C PHE A 104 -12.31 0.79 1.65
N ILE A 105 -12.77 2.05 1.79
CA ILE A 105 -14.09 2.39 2.33
C ILE A 105 -15.20 1.77 1.47
N TRP A 106 -15.08 1.84 0.14
CA TRP A 106 -16.04 1.25 -0.79
C TRP A 106 -16.10 -0.28 -0.67
N GLY A 107 -14.95 -0.95 -0.54
CA GLY A 107 -14.87 -2.40 -0.33
C GLY A 107 -15.56 -2.84 0.97
N ILE A 108 -15.41 -2.08 2.05
CA ILE A 108 -16.15 -2.31 3.30
C ILE A 108 -17.65 -2.16 3.04
N ILE A 109 -18.09 -1.06 2.42
CA ILE A 109 -19.51 -0.84 2.11
C ILE A 109 -20.09 -2.02 1.33
N LEU A 110 -19.43 -2.46 0.25
CA LEU A 110 -19.86 -3.60 -0.55
C LEU A 110 -19.90 -4.91 0.25
N HIS A 111 -18.94 -5.16 1.14
CA HIS A 111 -18.93 -6.34 2.00
C HIS A 111 -20.16 -6.39 2.91
N TRP A 112 -20.54 -5.26 3.52
CA TRP A 112 -21.73 -5.19 4.38
C TRP A 112 -23.03 -5.23 3.56
N TRP A 113 -23.03 -4.69 2.34
CA TRP A 113 -24.19 -4.72 1.45
C TRP A 113 -24.44 -6.11 0.85
N GLY A 114 -23.39 -6.83 0.47
CA GLY A 114 -23.48 -8.22 0.00
C GLY A 114 -23.87 -9.23 1.09
N LYS A 115 -23.81 -8.82 2.37
CA LYS A 115 -24.27 -9.62 3.52
C LYS A 115 -25.73 -9.35 3.90
N LEU A 116 -26.37 -8.36 3.26
CA LEU A 116 -27.76 -7.94 3.47
C LEU A 116 -28.73 -8.49 2.41
N ILE A 117 -28.22 -9.18 1.39
CA ILE A 117 -28.96 -9.97 0.39
C ILE A 117 -28.71 -11.44 0.70
#